data_AF-X1R4N1-F1
#
_entry.id   AF-X1R4N1-F1
#
_cell.length_a   1.000
_cell.length_b   1.000
_cell.length_c   1.000
_cell.angle_alpha   90.00
_cell.angle_beta   90.00
_cell.angle_gamma   90.00
#
_symmetry.space_group_name_H-M   'P 1'
#
loop_
_entity.id
_entity.type
_entity.pdbx_description
1 polymer ?
#
loop_
_entity_poly.entity_id
_entity_poly.type
_entity_poly.pdbx_seq_one_letter_code
_entity_poly.pdbx_strand_id
1 'polypeptide(L)'
;MREIRKMVDKYLARGEIEQAEEFMKQKRQYLDSMGHYIRKLNQAYFAFHGTYADRPTSISPIGLELKELRSQSASLKDFLNAVAIMTSRQDLRDSIK
;
A
#
# COMPACT_ATOMS: atom_id res chain seq x y z
N MET A 1 -4.45 9.46 -9.77
CA MET A 1 -3.67 8.38 -9.10
C MET A 1 -4.49 7.48 -8.19
N ARG A 2 -5.27 7.99 -7.22
CA ARG A 2 -6.05 7.17 -6.28
C ARG A 2 -6.97 6.15 -6.94
N GLU A 3 -7.75 6.57 -7.93
CA GLU A 3 -8.70 5.66 -8.61
C GLU A 3 -8.00 4.60 -9.46
N ILE A 4 -6.82 4.93 -10.01
CA ILE A 4 -5.97 3.96 -10.70
C ILE A 4 -5.53 2.87 -9.69
N ARG A 5 -5.06 3.27 -8.50
CA ARG A 5 -4.66 2.33 -7.45
C ARG A 5 -5.80 1.41 -7.02
N LYS A 6 -7.00 1.95 -6.74
CA LYS A 6 -8.15 1.14 -6.34
C LYS A 6 -8.52 0.08 -7.38
N MET A 7 -8.43 0.41 -8.67
CA MET A 7 -8.71 -0.54 -9.74
C MET A 7 -7.62 -1.61 -9.85
N VAL A 8 -6.35 -1.22 -9.73
CA VAL A 8 -5.23 -2.18 -9.68
C VAL A 8 -5.39 -3.13 -8.50
N ASP A 9 -5.72 -2.62 -7.31
CA ASP A 9 -5.94 -3.45 -6.12
C ASP A 9 -7.09 -4.45 -6.33
N LYS A 10 -8.15 -4.08 -7.07
CA LYS A 10 -9.25 -5.00 -7.44
C LYS A 10 -8.82 -6.10 -8.42
N TYR A 11 -7.93 -5.80 -9.36
CA TYR A 11 -7.36 -6.81 -10.27
C TYR A 11 -6.48 -7.78 -9.48
N LEU A 12 -5.58 -7.25 -8.66
CA LEU A 12 -4.65 -8.07 -7.86
C LEU A 12 -5.36 -8.93 -6.82
N ALA A 13 -6.42 -8.43 -6.17
CA ALA A 13 -7.24 -9.21 -5.24
C ALA A 13 -7.93 -10.42 -5.91
N ARG A 14 -8.10 -10.39 -7.24
CA ARG A 14 -8.65 -11.50 -8.04
C ARG A 14 -7.57 -12.37 -8.69
N GLY A 15 -6.28 -12.08 -8.46
CA GLY A 15 -5.16 -12.76 -9.14
C GLY A 15 -4.97 -12.36 -10.60
N GLU A 16 -5.65 -11.32 -11.07
CA GLU A 16 -5.64 -10.84 -12.47
C GLU A 16 -4.41 -9.94 -12.72
N ILE A 17 -3.20 -10.52 -12.66
CA ILE A 17 -1.93 -9.78 -12.72
C ILE A 17 -1.74 -9.08 -14.07
N GLU A 18 -1.95 -9.77 -15.19
CA GLU A 18 -1.77 -9.20 -16.53
C GLU A 18 -2.72 -8.02 -16.78
N GLN A 19 -3.97 -8.13 -16.33
CA GLN A 19 -4.96 -7.08 -16.42
C GLN A 19 -4.58 -5.85 -15.59
N ALA A 20 -4.00 -6.07 -14.40
CA ALA A 20 -3.48 -4.99 -13.58
C ALA A 20 -2.33 -4.25 -14.29
N GLU A 21 -1.39 -4.98 -14.88
CA GLU A 21 -0.24 -4.41 -15.58
C GLU A 21 -0.63 -3.64 -16.84
N GLU A 22 -1.51 -4.20 -17.66
CA GLU A 22 -2.01 -3.55 -18.87
C GLU A 22 -2.82 -2.28 -18.52
N PHE A 23 -3.67 -2.35 -17.49
CA PHE A 23 -4.38 -1.17 -17.00
C PHE A 23 -3.42 -0.05 -16.54
N MET A 24 -2.34 -0.40 -15.81
CA MET A 24 -1.33 0.59 -15.41
C MET A 24 -0.60 1.19 -16.61
N LYS A 25 -0.27 0.40 -17.63
CA LYS A 25 0.37 0.87 -18.86
C LYS A 25 -0.53 1.84 -19.62
N GLN A 26 -1.81 1.53 -19.78
CA GLN A 26 -2.79 2.41 -20.41
C GLN A 26 -2.95 3.73 -19.66
N LYS A 27 -3.04 3.67 -18.32
CA LYS A 27 -3.14 4.88 -17.50
C LYS A 27 -1.87 5.73 -17.53
N ARG A 28 -0.69 5.12 -17.63
CA ARG A 28 0.57 5.83 -17.85
C ARG A 28 0.56 6.60 -19.16
N GLN A 29 0.13 5.97 -20.26
CA GLN A 29 0.02 6.62 -21.58
C GLN A 29 -1.00 7.77 -21.57
N TYR A 30 -2.14 7.57 -20.91
CA TYR A 30 -3.15 8.61 -20.75
C TYR A 30 -2.60 9.83 -19.97
N LEU A 31 -1.86 9.59 -18.89
CA LEU A 31 -1.22 10.68 -18.12
C LEU A 31 -0.16 11.40 -18.95
N ASP A 32 0.62 10.66 -19.74
CA ASP A 32 1.60 11.22 -20.66
C ASP A 32 0.94 12.14 -21.71
N SER A 33 -0.20 11.74 -22.27
CA SER A 33 -0.97 12.57 -23.21
C SER A 33 -1.54 13.86 -22.58
N MET A 34 -1.64 13.91 -21.26
CA MET A 34 -2.05 15.12 -20.51
C MET A 34 -0.84 15.95 -20.04
N GLY A 35 0.38 15.61 -20.48
CA GLY A 35 1.62 16.29 -20.08
C GLY A 35 2.21 15.82 -18.75
N HIS A 36 1.67 14.75 -18.15
CA HIS A 36 2.18 14.15 -16.93
C HIS A 36 3.07 12.94 -17.23
N TYR A 37 4.34 13.22 -17.53
CA TYR A 37 5.30 12.16 -17.84
C TYR A 37 5.61 11.28 -16.62
N ILE A 38 5.34 9.97 -16.76
CA ILE A 38 5.70 8.94 -15.78
C ILE A 38 6.49 7.85 -16.50
N ARG A 39 7.78 7.71 -16.17
CA ARG A 39 8.66 6.69 -16.79
C ARG A 39 8.08 5.28 -16.67
N LYS A 40 7.62 4.90 -15.47
CA LYS A 40 7.02 3.59 -15.18
C LYS A 40 5.94 3.72 -14.10
N LEU A 41 4.74 3.20 -14.39
CA LEU A 41 3.65 3.08 -13.43
C LEU A 41 3.54 1.60 -13.01
N ASN A 42 3.88 1.30 -11.77
CA ASN A 42 3.84 -0.04 -11.18
C ASN A 42 3.47 0.03 -9.69
N GLN A 43 3.37 -1.10 -9.00
CA GLN A 43 3.03 -1.14 -7.57
C GLN A 43 4.00 -0.34 -6.70
N ALA A 44 5.31 -0.41 -6.98
CA ALA A 44 6.30 0.40 -6.28
C ALA A 44 6.08 1.90 -6.50
N TYR A 45 5.71 2.34 -7.70
CA TYR A 45 5.37 3.74 -7.98
C TYR A 45 4.24 4.23 -7.07
N PHE A 46 3.20 3.41 -6.87
CA PHE A 46 2.13 3.74 -5.92
C PHE A 46 2.61 3.76 -4.47
N ALA A 47 3.57 2.91 -4.10
CA ALA A 47 4.21 2.94 -2.79
C ALA A 47 4.94 4.28 -2.56
N PHE A 48 5.73 4.75 -3.53
CA PHE A 48 6.52 5.98 -3.41
C PHE A 48 5.71 7.28 -3.59
N HIS A 49 4.75 7.30 -4.52
CA HIS A 49 3.97 8.51 -4.83
C HIS A 49 2.63 8.60 -4.08
N GLY A 50 2.21 7.53 -3.40
CA GLY A 50 0.94 7.47 -2.67
C GLY A 50 1.04 7.13 -1.18
N THR A 51 2.11 6.44 -0.74
CA THR A 51 2.13 5.82 0.60
C THR A 51 3.55 5.64 1.16
N TYR A 52 4.28 6.73 1.40
CA TYR A 52 5.21 6.77 2.51
C TYR A 52 4.55 7.59 3.62
N ALA A 53 3.82 6.89 4.49
CA ALA A 53 3.46 7.17 5.90
C ALA A 53 3.09 8.59 6.40
N ASP A 54 3.11 9.65 5.60
CA ASP A 54 3.07 11.04 6.07
C ASP A 54 2.19 11.96 5.19
N ARG A 55 1.14 11.41 4.56
CA ARG A 55 0.12 12.24 3.89
C ARG A 55 -1.28 11.85 4.36
N PRO A 56 -2.18 12.83 4.60
CA PRO A 56 -3.54 12.61 5.09
C PRO A 56 -4.43 11.78 4.14
N THR A 57 -3.94 11.43 2.95
CA THR A 57 -4.65 10.63 1.94
C THR A 57 -4.28 9.14 1.93
N SER A 58 -3.40 8.68 2.83
CA SER A 58 -3.06 7.26 2.95
C SER A 58 -4.28 6.49 3.48
N ILE A 59 -4.92 5.72 2.61
CA ILE A 59 -6.07 4.86 2.95
C ILE A 59 -5.66 3.54 3.61
N SER A 60 -4.36 3.30 3.83
CA SER A 60 -3.90 2.01 4.37
C SER A 60 -4.17 1.95 5.88
N PRO A 61 -5.05 1.04 6.35
CA PRO A 61 -5.32 0.88 7.78
C PRO A 61 -4.09 0.40 8.56
N ILE A 62 -3.12 -0.21 7.86
CA ILE A 62 -1.89 -0.78 8.44
C ILE A 62 -1.10 0.26 9.23
N GLY A 63 -1.06 1.52 8.77
CA GLY A 63 -0.33 2.57 9.48
C GLY A 63 -0.95 2.94 10.83
N LEU A 64 -2.29 2.91 10.92
CA LEU A 64 -3.01 3.13 12.18
C LEU A 64 -2.89 1.89 13.08
N GLU A 65 -3.04 0.70 12.51
CA GLU A 65 -2.88 -0.59 13.20
C GLU A 65 -1.48 -0.72 13.83
N LEU A 66 -0.41 -0.37 13.10
CA LEU A 66 0.96 -0.39 13.64
C LEU A 66 1.18 0.65 14.75
N LYS A 67 0.53 1.82 14.67
CA LYS A 67 0.58 2.83 15.75
C LYS A 67 -0.11 2.33 17.01
N GLU A 68 -1.25 1.65 16.87
CA GLU A 68 -1.98 1.04 17.97
C GLU A 68 -1.17 -0.09 18.62
N LEU A 69 -0.63 -1.01 17.81
CA LEU A 69 0.28 -2.04 18.32
C LEU A 69 1.49 -1.43 19.05
N ARG A 70 2.02 -0.32 18.53
CA ARG A 70 3.12 0.41 19.18
C ARG A 70 2.72 1.03 20.52
N SER A 71 1.50 1.55 20.69
CA SER A 71 1.02 2.08 21.97
C SER A 71 0.73 1.00 23.01
N GLN A 72 0.37 -0.21 22.57
CA GLN A 72 0.17 -1.37 23.45
C GLN A 72 1.49 -2.03 23.89
N SER A 73 2.61 -1.70 23.24
CA SER A 73 3.92 -2.29 23.51
C SER A 73 4.65 -1.60 24.67
N ALA A 74 5.13 -2.37 25.65
CA ALA A 74 5.85 -1.86 26.83
C ALA A 74 7.20 -1.21 26.48
N SER A 75 7.84 -1.64 25.38
CA SER A 75 9.08 -1.05 24.88
C SER A 75 9.16 -1.13 23.36
N LEU A 76 10.13 -0.40 22.78
CA LEU A 76 10.43 -0.51 21.35
C LEU A 76 10.90 -1.93 20.98
N LYS A 77 11.65 -2.59 21.87
CA LYS A 77 12.11 -3.96 21.64
C LYS A 77 10.94 -4.93 21.55
N ASP A 78 9.97 -4.81 22.45
CA ASP A 78 8.79 -5.69 22.46
C ASP A 78 7.93 -5.49 21.22
N PHE A 79 7.77 -4.23 20.80
CA PHE A 79 7.12 -3.90 19.53
C PHE A 79 7.83 -4.56 18.33
N LEU A 80 9.16 -4.41 18.23
CA LEU A 80 9.92 -4.97 17.11
C LEU A 80 9.87 -6.51 17.10
N ASN A 81 9.95 -7.15 18.27
CA ASN A 81 9.84 -8.60 18.37
C ASN A 81 8.45 -9.10 17.93
N ALA A 82 7.38 -8.38 18.30
CA ALA A 82 6.02 -8.72 17.90
C ALA A 82 5.83 -8.60 16.38
N VAL A 83 6.32 -7.52 15.76
CA VAL A 83 6.18 -7.31 14.31
C VAL A 83 7.07 -8.28 13.51
N ALA A 84 8.24 -8.65 14.02
CA ALA A 84 9.22 -9.48 13.30
C ALA A 84 8.70 -10.89 12.95
N ILE A 85 7.73 -11.42 13.71
CA ILE A 85 7.14 -12.74 13.47
C ILE A 85 5.89 -12.69 12.59
N MET A 86 5.39 -11.49 12.26
CA MET A 86 4.19 -11.33 11.43
C MET A 86 4.53 -11.56 9.96
N THR A 87 3.79 -12.45 9.34
CA THR A 87 3.92 -12.78 7.90
C THR A 87 2.73 -12.28 7.10
N SER A 88 1.65 -11.90 7.78
CA SER A 88 0.41 -11.45 7.15
C SER A 88 -0.18 -10.23 7.86
N ARG A 89 -1.09 -9.52 7.19
CA ARG A 89 -1.88 -8.46 7.83
C ARG A 89 -2.83 -9.02 8.90
N GLN A 90 -3.23 -10.29 8.80
CA GLN A 90 -4.12 -10.90 9.79
C GLN A 90 -3.43 -10.99 11.16
N ASP A 91 -2.15 -11.36 11.18
CA ASP A 91 -1.33 -11.43 12.40
C ASP A 91 -1.31 -10.07 13.14
N LEU A 92 -1.22 -8.97 12.39
CA LEU A 92 -1.30 -7.61 12.93
C LEU A 92 -2.67 -7.31 13.54
N ARG A 93 -3.76 -7.70 12.86
CA ARG A 93 -5.13 -7.48 13.37
C ARG A 93 -5.41 -8.27 14.65
N ASP A 94 -4.90 -9.49 14.73
CA ASP A 94 -5.11 -10.35 15.90
C ASP A 94 -4.26 -9.94 17.11
N SER A 95 -3.19 -9.17 16.87
CA SER A 95 -2.28 -8.68 17.91
C SER A 95 -2.69 -7.35 18.53
N ILE A 96 -3.72 -6.70 17.99
CA ILE A 96 -4.23 -5.41 18.46
C ILE A 96 -5.53 -5.66 19.22
N LYS A 97 -5.60 -5.18 20.47
CA LYS A 97 -6.82 -5.22 21.30
C LYS A 97 -7.86 -4.17 20.92
#